data_AF-A0A9J6FZK4-F1
#
_entry.id   AF-A0A9J6FZK4-F1
#
_cell.length_a   1.000
_cell.length_b   1.000
_cell.length_c   1.000
_cell.angle_alpha   90.00
_cell.angle_beta   90.00
_cell.angle_gamma   90.00
#
_symmetry.space_group_name_H-M   'P 1'
#
loop_
_entity.id
_entity.type
_entity.pdbx_description
1 polymer ?
#
loop_
_entity_poly.entity_id
_entity_poly.type
_entity_poly.pdbx_seq_one_letter_code
_entity_poly.pdbx_strand_id
1 'polypeptide(L)'
;MKRYVKLQELQIKDQQHPLRAYVAAPDDAIKGIIYSAVYDQTQEELFEDIINLNKSRDYTTADARQLGKTKSLLITFIGTNEVPREIIFFGSIYTCCPFKAKVETCFNCRRAGHRAGVCPKEKTDLCRRCGEQHPVKEQPDCTPKCILCNRDHFTGTRKCKQRFERPGYFKGRTSTSTENPWQRGQQSKDRRAESIASPGANSDRAPGQEEGTAEAAPTPSHPSGGPRARNVQSR
;
A
#
# COMPACT_ATOMS: atom_id res chain seq x y z
N MET A 1 8.95 0.86 -29.81
CA MET A 1 8.09 -0.24 -29.33
C MET A 1 6.58 0.09 -29.45
N LYS A 2 6.06 0.39 -30.66
CA LYS A 2 4.61 0.70 -30.86
C LYS A 2 3.88 -0.26 -31.82
N ARG A 3 4.59 -1.23 -32.42
CA ARG A 3 4.03 -2.09 -33.49
C ARG A 3 2.86 -2.97 -33.03
N TYR A 4 2.86 -3.43 -31.79
CA TYR A 4 1.87 -4.40 -31.31
C TYR A 4 0.65 -3.80 -30.63
N VAL A 5 0.64 -2.50 -30.31
CA VAL A 5 -0.46 -1.84 -29.58
C VAL A 5 -1.75 -1.80 -30.39
N LYS A 6 -1.65 -1.87 -31.72
CA LYS A 6 -2.80 -1.87 -32.63
C LYS A 6 -3.40 -3.27 -32.86
N LEU A 7 -2.81 -4.33 -32.30
CA LEU A 7 -3.38 -5.67 -32.43
C LEU A 7 -4.68 -5.76 -31.65
N GLN A 8 -5.73 -6.25 -32.31
CA GLN A 8 -7.06 -6.49 -31.74
C GLN A 8 -7.40 -7.99 -31.71
N GLU A 9 -6.72 -8.80 -32.52
CA GLU A 9 -6.98 -10.24 -32.66
C GLU A 9 -5.67 -11.02 -32.76
N LEU A 10 -5.64 -12.21 -32.17
CA LEU A 10 -4.58 -13.21 -32.28
C LEU A 10 -5.18 -14.48 -32.86
N GLN A 11 -4.57 -15.03 -33.90
CA GLN A 11 -4.95 -16.31 -34.47
C GLN A 11 -4.06 -17.41 -33.90
N ILE A 12 -4.64 -18.35 -33.16
CA ILE A 12 -3.94 -19.50 -32.56
C ILE A 12 -4.67 -20.76 -32.98
N LYS A 13 -4.00 -21.64 -33.73
CA LYS A 13 -4.54 -22.96 -34.17
C LYS A 13 -5.98 -22.86 -34.72
N ASP A 14 -6.15 -21.96 -35.69
CA ASP A 14 -7.42 -21.67 -36.39
C ASP A 14 -8.56 -21.04 -35.54
N GLN A 15 -8.28 -20.65 -34.30
CA GLN A 15 -9.21 -19.87 -33.48
C GLN A 15 -8.77 -18.41 -33.40
N GLN A 16 -9.72 -17.51 -33.59
CA GLN A 16 -9.53 -16.08 -33.36
C GLN A 16 -9.79 -15.76 -31.88
N HIS A 17 -8.81 -15.12 -31.25
CA HIS A 17 -8.91 -14.65 -29.89
C HIS A 17 -8.84 -13.13 -29.87
N PRO A 18 -9.88 -12.43 -29.37
CA PRO A 18 -9.81 -10.99 -29.18
C PRO A 18 -8.73 -10.68 -28.14
N LEU A 19 -7.96 -9.63 -28.38
CA LEU A 19 -6.92 -9.16 -27.47
C LEU A 19 -6.95 -7.64 -27.38
N ARG A 20 -6.48 -7.13 -26.25
CA ARG A 20 -6.21 -5.70 -26.06
C ARG A 20 -4.74 -5.52 -25.73
N ALA A 21 -3.96 -5.10 -26.73
CA ALA A 21 -2.57 -4.77 -26.51
C ALA A 21 -2.47 -3.45 -25.75
N TYR A 22 -1.57 -3.39 -24.79
CA TYR A 22 -1.31 -2.17 -24.01
C TYR A 22 0.17 -1.87 -23.99
N VAL A 23 0.51 -0.59 -23.92
CA VAL A 23 1.88 -0.17 -23.62
C VAL A 23 2.08 -0.37 -22.12
N ALA A 24 3.10 -1.13 -21.73
CA ALA A 24 3.49 -1.21 -20.33
C ALA A 24 3.72 0.22 -19.82
N ALA A 25 3.08 0.55 -18.70
CA ALA A 25 3.21 1.87 -18.12
C ALA A 25 4.70 2.20 -17.91
N PRO A 26 5.18 3.39 -18.31
CA PRO A 26 6.58 3.77 -18.14
C PRO A 26 6.96 3.81 -16.64
N ASP A 27 8.25 3.82 -16.34
CA ASP A 27 8.75 3.71 -14.96
C ASP A 27 8.33 4.88 -14.06
N ASP A 28 8.04 6.04 -14.65
CA ASP A 28 7.52 7.23 -13.98
C ASP A 28 6.00 7.23 -13.81
N ALA A 29 5.30 6.22 -14.35
CA ALA A 29 3.86 6.13 -14.23
C ALA A 29 3.43 5.86 -12.78
N ILE A 30 2.52 6.69 -12.29
CA ILE A 30 1.89 6.51 -10.98
C ILE A 30 0.45 6.06 -11.16
N LYS A 31 -0.08 5.35 -10.15
CA LYS A 31 -1.43 4.79 -10.22
C LYS A 31 -2.31 5.34 -9.11
N GLY A 32 -3.48 5.80 -9.48
CA GLY A 32 -4.55 6.17 -8.56
C GLY A 32 -5.71 5.18 -8.62
N ILE A 33 -6.50 5.17 -7.56
CA ILE A 33 -7.74 4.41 -7.48
C ILE A 33 -8.88 5.30 -7.01
N ILE A 34 -10.00 5.27 -7.73
CA ILE A 34 -11.27 5.79 -7.24
C ILE A 34 -12.17 4.62 -6.85
N TYR A 35 -12.88 4.77 -5.73
CA TYR A 35 -13.77 3.74 -5.20
C TYR A 35 -15.23 4.07 -5.51
N SER A 36 -16.06 3.03 -5.55
CA SER A 36 -17.51 3.11 -5.74
C SER A 36 -17.93 3.90 -7.00
N ALA A 37 -17.12 3.86 -8.05
CA ALA A 37 -17.51 4.34 -9.37
C ALA A 37 -18.53 3.34 -9.93
N VAL A 38 -19.81 3.72 -9.90
CA VAL A 38 -20.91 2.94 -10.49
C VAL A 38 -21.07 3.40 -11.93
N TYR A 39 -21.01 2.47 -12.88
CA TYR A 39 -21.23 2.73 -14.31
C TYR A 39 -21.61 1.40 -14.97
N ASP A 40 -22.33 1.48 -16.09
CA ASP A 40 -22.69 0.36 -16.96
C ASP A 40 -22.05 0.48 -18.35
N GLN A 41 -20.98 1.27 -18.44
CA GLN A 41 -20.23 1.54 -19.67
C GLN A 41 -19.19 0.47 -19.95
N THR A 42 -18.83 0.33 -21.22
CA THR A 42 -17.68 -0.45 -21.68
C THR A 42 -16.37 0.14 -21.15
N GLN A 43 -15.27 -0.64 -21.21
CA GLN A 43 -13.97 -0.15 -20.75
C GLN A 43 -13.44 0.99 -21.64
N GLU A 44 -13.77 0.97 -22.92
CA GLU A 44 -13.42 1.98 -23.91
C GLU A 44 -14.11 3.31 -23.60
N GLU A 45 -15.44 3.30 -23.44
CA GLU A 45 -16.22 4.48 -23.06
C GLU A 45 -15.75 5.08 -21.73
N LEU A 46 -15.51 4.22 -20.72
CA LEU A 46 -14.97 4.65 -19.44
C LEU A 46 -13.63 5.37 -19.58
N PHE A 47 -12.74 4.83 -20.42
CA PHE A 47 -11.42 5.39 -20.62
C PHE A 47 -11.51 6.75 -21.33
N GLU A 48 -12.34 6.84 -22.36
CA GLU A 48 -12.61 8.09 -23.08
C GLU A 48 -13.22 9.15 -22.17
N ASP A 49 -14.19 8.79 -21.33
CA ASP A 49 -14.82 9.70 -20.37
C ASP A 49 -13.81 10.27 -19.37
N ILE A 50 -12.96 9.41 -18.78
CA ILE A 50 -11.92 9.87 -17.87
C ILE A 50 -10.95 10.82 -18.56
N ILE A 51 -10.55 10.55 -19.80
CA ILE A 51 -9.70 11.47 -20.54
C ILE A 51 -10.46 12.77 -20.79
N ASN A 52 -11.63 12.71 -21.42
CA ASN A 52 -12.41 13.85 -21.89
C ASN A 52 -12.79 14.82 -20.75
N LEU A 53 -13.28 14.29 -19.64
CA LEU A 53 -13.72 15.09 -18.49
C LEU A 53 -12.56 15.72 -17.71
N ASN A 54 -11.33 15.24 -17.91
CA ASN A 54 -10.15 15.72 -17.18
C ASN A 54 -9.07 16.33 -18.11
N LYS A 55 -9.38 16.62 -19.38
CA LYS A 55 -8.43 17.17 -20.36
C LYS A 55 -7.75 18.48 -19.94
N SER A 56 -8.45 19.30 -19.16
CA SER A 56 -7.94 20.60 -18.69
C SER A 56 -7.08 20.52 -17.44
N ARG A 57 -6.85 19.32 -16.90
CA ARG A 57 -6.02 19.12 -15.71
C ARG A 57 -4.53 19.06 -16.08
N ASP A 58 -3.68 19.21 -15.08
CA ASP A 58 -2.22 19.26 -15.16
C ASP A 58 -1.54 17.88 -15.19
N TYR A 59 -2.26 16.83 -15.58
CA TYR A 59 -1.75 15.47 -15.67
C TYR A 59 -2.26 14.79 -16.94
N THR A 60 -1.53 13.75 -17.38
CA THR A 60 -1.96 12.92 -18.50
C THR A 60 -2.41 11.55 -18.00
N THR A 61 -3.62 11.14 -18.36
CA THR A 61 -4.12 9.77 -18.14
C THR A 61 -3.62 8.86 -19.26
N ALA A 62 -2.79 7.88 -18.92
CA ALA A 62 -2.26 6.90 -19.87
C ALA A 62 -3.16 5.66 -20.02
N ASP A 63 -3.87 5.28 -18.95
CA ASP A 63 -4.80 4.14 -18.94
C ASP A 63 -5.84 4.36 -17.82
N ALA A 64 -7.06 3.87 -18.03
CA ALA A 64 -8.07 3.78 -16.99
C ALA A 64 -8.92 2.53 -17.21
N ARG A 65 -9.15 1.77 -16.14
CA ARG A 65 -9.86 0.49 -16.22
C ARG A 65 -10.46 0.07 -14.89
N GLN A 66 -11.44 -0.81 -14.97
CA GLN A 66 -12.00 -1.48 -13.80
C GLN A 66 -10.97 -2.38 -13.11
N LEU A 67 -10.95 -2.36 -11.78
CA LEU A 67 -10.14 -3.27 -10.99
C LEU A 67 -10.89 -4.60 -10.73
N GLY A 68 -10.69 -5.57 -11.62
CA GLY A 68 -11.35 -6.87 -11.52
C GLY A 68 -12.87 -6.72 -11.63
N LYS A 69 -13.63 -7.41 -10.77
CA LYS A 69 -15.11 -7.32 -10.71
C LYS A 69 -15.60 -6.28 -9.70
N THR A 70 -14.77 -5.30 -9.33
CA THR A 70 -15.12 -4.30 -8.32
C THR A 70 -15.60 -3.00 -8.97
N LYS A 71 -16.40 -2.21 -8.25
CA LYS A 71 -16.80 -0.85 -8.67
C LYS A 71 -15.69 0.17 -8.41
N SER A 72 -14.45 -0.16 -8.74
CA SER A 72 -13.29 0.69 -8.49
C SER A 72 -12.48 0.82 -9.76
N LEU A 73 -12.06 2.05 -10.08
CA LEU A 73 -11.26 2.31 -11.27
C LEU A 73 -9.82 2.52 -10.89
N LEU A 74 -8.93 1.80 -11.58
CA LEU A 74 -7.50 2.01 -11.55
C LEU A 74 -7.14 2.93 -12.70
N ILE A 75 -6.50 4.06 -12.37
CA ILE A 75 -6.10 5.08 -13.34
C ILE A 75 -4.58 5.17 -13.31
N THR A 76 -3.96 5.16 -14.47
CA THR A 76 -2.51 5.31 -14.65
C THR A 76 -2.24 6.71 -15.17
N PHE A 77 -1.43 7.47 -14.43
CA PHE A 77 -1.02 8.82 -14.77
C PHE A 77 0.45 8.82 -15.21
N ILE A 78 0.78 9.67 -16.17
CA ILE A 78 2.15 9.92 -16.65
C ILE A 78 2.42 11.43 -16.67
N GLY A 79 3.69 11.81 -16.59
CA GLY A 79 4.10 13.22 -16.56
C GLY A 79 3.78 13.96 -15.26
N THR A 80 3.42 13.23 -14.20
CA THR A 80 3.20 13.76 -12.85
C THR A 80 3.82 12.86 -11.79
N ASN A 81 4.25 13.46 -10.68
CA ASN A 81 4.87 12.75 -9.55
C ASN A 81 3.88 12.44 -8.43
N GLU A 82 2.67 13.03 -8.46
CA GLU A 82 1.66 12.87 -7.42
C GLU A 82 0.31 12.47 -8.01
N VAL A 83 -0.39 11.60 -7.29
CA VAL A 83 -1.73 11.15 -7.71
C VAL A 83 -2.69 12.32 -7.51
N PRO A 84 -3.42 12.75 -8.57
CA PRO A 84 -4.43 13.80 -8.43
C PRO A 84 -5.42 13.45 -7.34
N ARG A 85 -5.81 14.43 -6.51
CA ARG A 85 -6.75 14.20 -5.40
C ARG A 85 -8.17 13.94 -5.86
N GLU A 86 -8.53 14.49 -7.01
CA GLU A 86 -9.88 14.49 -7.56
C GLU A 86 -9.86 14.07 -9.02
N ILE A 87 -10.82 13.22 -9.40
CA ILE A 87 -11.06 12.81 -10.78
C ILE A 87 -12.53 13.05 -11.09
N ILE A 88 -12.80 13.71 -12.22
CA ILE A 88 -14.15 13.85 -12.73
C ILE A 88 -14.49 12.59 -13.52
N PHE A 89 -15.57 11.91 -13.16
CA PHE A 89 -16.06 10.75 -13.87
C PHE A 89 -17.59 10.72 -13.78
N PHE A 90 -18.27 10.44 -14.90
CA PHE A 90 -19.74 10.37 -14.94
C PHE A 90 -20.43 11.60 -14.31
N GLY A 91 -19.90 12.81 -14.58
CA GLY A 91 -20.43 14.07 -14.05
C GLY A 91 -20.22 14.31 -12.54
N SER A 92 -19.52 13.42 -11.84
CA SER A 92 -19.26 13.52 -10.40
C SER A 92 -17.76 13.64 -10.10
N ILE A 93 -17.42 14.22 -8.95
CA ILE A 93 -16.04 14.32 -8.46
C ILE A 93 -15.76 13.17 -7.50
N TYR A 94 -14.74 12.37 -7.81
CA TYR A 94 -14.29 11.25 -7.00
C TYR A 94 -12.95 11.53 -6.34
N THR A 95 -12.82 11.18 -5.06
CA THR A 95 -11.52 11.16 -4.40
C THR A 95 -10.65 10.05 -4.98
N CYS A 96 -9.49 10.43 -5.48
CA CYS A 96 -8.51 9.51 -6.04
C CYS A 96 -7.36 9.31 -5.05
N CYS A 97 -7.16 8.04 -4.68
CA CYS A 97 -6.16 7.62 -3.71
C CYS A 97 -4.95 6.99 -4.42
N PRO A 98 -3.73 7.11 -3.90
CA PRO A 98 -2.60 6.33 -4.40
C PRO A 98 -2.87 4.83 -4.35
N PHE A 99 -2.75 4.15 -5.49
CA PHE A 99 -2.94 2.72 -5.59
C PHE A 99 -1.74 1.96 -5.03
N LYS A 100 -1.99 1.13 -4.00
CA LYS A 100 -0.99 0.24 -3.41
C LYS A 100 -1.21 -1.18 -3.89
N ALA A 101 -0.40 -1.62 -4.84
CA ALA A 101 -0.43 -2.99 -5.32
C ALA A 101 -0.11 -3.96 -4.17
N LYS A 102 -0.94 -4.98 -4.00
CA LYS A 102 -0.62 -6.09 -3.11
C LYS A 102 0.50 -6.91 -3.74
N VAL A 103 1.48 -7.27 -2.94
CA VAL A 103 2.53 -8.20 -3.33
C VAL A 103 2.04 -9.60 -3.01
N GLU A 104 2.05 -10.46 -4.01
CA GLU A 104 1.68 -11.86 -3.83
C GLU A 104 2.68 -12.54 -2.89
N THR A 105 2.14 -13.34 -1.97
CA THR A 105 2.93 -14.20 -1.10
C THR A 105 3.04 -15.58 -1.72
N CYS A 106 4.25 -16.10 -1.81
CA CYS A 106 4.52 -17.42 -2.33
C CYS A 106 3.76 -18.50 -1.54
N PHE A 107 3.02 -19.39 -2.21
CA PHE A 107 2.34 -20.49 -1.53
C PHE A 107 3.28 -21.58 -1.00
N ASN A 108 4.54 -21.58 -1.46
CA ASN A 108 5.58 -22.47 -0.97
C ASN A 108 6.25 -21.89 0.30
N CYS A 109 7.12 -20.89 0.13
CA CYS A 109 7.91 -20.35 1.23
C CYS A 109 7.24 -19.21 2.04
N ARG A 110 6.01 -18.80 1.66
CA ARG A 110 5.22 -17.73 2.31
C ARG A 110 5.83 -16.33 2.33
N ARG A 111 6.97 -16.13 1.66
CA ARG A 111 7.59 -14.80 1.48
C ARG A 111 6.94 -14.05 0.31
N ALA A 112 7.00 -12.72 0.36
CA ALA A 112 6.50 -11.86 -0.71
C ALA A 112 7.46 -11.82 -1.91
N GLY A 113 6.95 -11.47 -3.09
CA GLY A 113 7.75 -11.11 -4.26
C GLY A 113 7.86 -12.19 -5.35
N HIS A 114 7.36 -13.41 -5.12
CA HIS A 114 7.32 -14.46 -6.13
C HIS A 114 6.14 -15.41 -5.90
N ARG A 115 5.71 -16.10 -6.96
CA ARG A 115 4.71 -17.17 -6.92
C ARG A 115 5.36 -18.53 -6.70
N ALA A 116 4.58 -19.52 -6.24
CA ALA A 116 5.10 -20.85 -5.91
C ALA A 116 5.80 -21.56 -7.08
N GLY A 117 5.30 -21.43 -8.31
CA GLY A 117 5.89 -22.07 -9.48
C GLY A 117 7.26 -21.52 -9.91
N VAL A 118 7.68 -20.38 -9.38
CA VAL A 118 9.03 -19.80 -9.60
C VAL A 118 9.77 -19.61 -8.28
N CYS A 119 9.38 -20.37 -7.26
CA CYS A 119 10.02 -20.29 -5.96
C CYS A 119 11.45 -20.86 -6.05
N PRO A 120 12.47 -20.11 -5.60
CA PRO A 120 13.85 -20.61 -5.60
C PRO A 120 14.11 -21.63 -4.48
N LYS A 121 13.18 -21.77 -3.53
CA LYS A 121 13.27 -22.78 -2.47
C LYS A 121 12.62 -24.08 -2.92
N GLU A 122 13.18 -25.19 -2.46
CA GLU A 122 12.54 -26.50 -2.52
C GLU A 122 11.14 -26.46 -1.89
N LYS A 123 10.32 -27.47 -2.20
CA LYS A 123 8.95 -27.53 -1.66
C LYS A 123 8.98 -27.62 -0.15
N THR A 124 8.54 -26.55 0.49
CA THR A 124 8.36 -26.41 1.92
C THR A 124 6.85 -26.40 2.21
N ASP A 125 6.38 -27.39 2.97
CA ASP A 125 4.98 -27.45 3.43
C ASP A 125 4.74 -26.50 4.62
N LEU A 126 5.11 -25.23 4.47
CA LEU A 126 4.92 -24.23 5.52
C LEU A 126 3.43 -23.92 5.68
N CYS A 127 2.96 -24.03 6.91
CA CYS A 127 1.62 -23.67 7.31
C CYS A 127 1.36 -22.19 7.02
N ARG A 128 0.24 -21.88 6.35
CA ARG A 128 -0.17 -20.49 6.12
C ARG A 128 -0.50 -19.76 7.43
N ARG A 129 -0.88 -20.50 8.48
CA ARG A 129 -1.36 -19.93 9.74
C ARG A 129 -0.23 -19.47 10.66
N CYS A 130 0.72 -20.35 10.96
CA CYS A 130 1.82 -20.09 11.90
C CYS A 130 3.20 -19.98 11.22
N GLY A 131 3.34 -20.48 10.00
CA GLY A 131 4.60 -20.49 9.27
C GLY A 131 5.55 -21.65 9.56
N GLU A 132 5.12 -22.63 10.35
CA GLU A 132 5.87 -23.85 10.67
C GLU A 132 5.47 -25.02 9.76
N GLN A 133 6.27 -26.08 9.74
CA GLN A 133 5.92 -27.31 9.04
C GLN A 133 5.01 -28.17 9.93
N HIS A 134 3.93 -28.69 9.36
CA HIS A 134 3.04 -29.61 10.05
C HIS A 134 2.84 -30.88 9.22
N PRO A 135 2.57 -32.03 9.86
CA PRO A 135 2.07 -33.19 9.15
C PRO A 135 0.76 -32.84 8.43
N VAL A 136 0.47 -33.55 7.33
CA VAL A 136 -0.74 -33.39 6.49
C VAL A 136 -1.99 -33.85 7.28
N LYS A 137 -2.31 -33.17 8.38
CA LYS A 137 -3.58 -33.30 9.10
C LYS A 137 -4.51 -32.16 8.65
N GLU A 138 -5.81 -32.44 8.67
CA GLU A 138 -6.85 -31.59 8.06
C GLU A 138 -7.02 -30.21 8.68
N GLN A 139 -6.40 -29.90 9.81
CA GLN A 139 -6.22 -28.54 10.30
C GLN A 139 -5.26 -28.55 11.49
N PRO A 140 -4.06 -27.95 11.39
CA PRO A 140 -3.16 -27.85 12.54
C PRO A 140 -3.73 -26.86 13.55
N ASP A 141 -3.86 -27.30 14.81
CA ASP A 141 -4.13 -26.42 15.95
C ASP A 141 -2.85 -25.64 16.26
N CYS A 142 -2.73 -24.46 15.66
CA CYS A 142 -1.52 -23.65 15.71
C CYS A 142 -1.87 -22.17 15.89
N THR A 143 -1.03 -21.49 16.68
CA THR A 143 -1.19 -20.05 16.93
C THR A 143 -0.89 -19.24 15.67
N PRO A 144 -1.78 -18.31 15.25
CA PRO A 144 -1.56 -17.46 14.09
C PRO A 144 -0.28 -16.63 14.21
N LYS A 145 0.63 -16.74 13.24
CA LYS A 145 1.83 -15.90 13.15
C LYS A 145 2.14 -15.60 11.69
N CYS A 146 2.28 -14.32 11.36
CA CYS A 146 2.57 -13.91 10.00
C CYS A 146 4.06 -13.98 9.70
N ILE A 147 4.46 -14.70 8.64
CA ILE A 147 5.86 -14.79 8.21
C ILE A 147 6.41 -13.45 7.72
N LEU A 148 5.56 -12.56 7.19
CA LEU A 148 6.03 -11.25 6.71
C LEU A 148 6.39 -10.35 7.89
N CYS A 149 5.41 -10.06 8.76
CA CYS A 149 5.54 -9.04 9.78
C CYS A 149 5.70 -9.56 11.22
N ASN A 150 5.72 -10.89 11.42
CA ASN A 150 5.82 -11.57 12.72
C ASN A 150 4.74 -11.19 13.76
N ARG A 151 3.54 -10.78 13.31
CA ARG A 151 2.39 -10.44 14.18
C ARG A 151 1.32 -11.53 14.18
N ASP A 152 0.37 -11.41 15.13
CA ASP A 152 -0.71 -12.38 15.40
C ASP A 152 -1.84 -12.35 14.37
N HIS A 153 -1.52 -12.81 13.16
CA HIS A 153 -2.49 -13.11 12.11
C HIS A 153 -1.87 -14.04 11.07
N PHE A 154 -2.72 -14.77 10.33
CA PHE A 154 -2.23 -15.62 9.25
C PHE A 154 -1.57 -14.80 8.13
N THR A 155 -0.64 -15.42 7.40
CA THR A 155 0.06 -14.78 6.28
C THR A 155 -0.89 -14.48 5.12
N GLY A 156 -0.80 -13.27 4.57
CA GLY A 156 -1.66 -12.79 3.47
C GLY A 156 -3.02 -12.23 3.89
N THR A 157 -3.29 -12.08 5.19
CA THR A 157 -4.54 -11.45 5.67
C THR A 157 -4.54 -9.92 5.48
N ARG A 158 -5.73 -9.31 5.52
CA ARG A 158 -5.91 -7.84 5.44
C ARG A 158 -5.29 -7.09 6.63
N LYS A 159 -4.92 -7.78 7.71
CA LYS A 159 -4.25 -7.21 8.89
C LYS A 159 -2.76 -6.95 8.65
N CYS A 160 -2.14 -7.66 7.69
CA CYS A 160 -0.74 -7.43 7.33
C CYS A 160 -0.58 -6.16 6.48
N LYS A 161 0.14 -5.15 6.98
CA LYS A 161 0.52 -3.95 6.21
C LYS A 161 1.69 -4.20 5.25
N GLN A 162 2.61 -5.09 5.61
CA GLN A 162 3.76 -5.45 4.76
C GLN A 162 3.36 -6.20 3.47
N ARG A 163 2.09 -6.59 3.31
CA ARG A 163 1.57 -7.14 2.04
C ARG A 163 1.63 -6.14 0.88
N PHE A 164 1.91 -4.87 1.16
CA PHE A 164 2.03 -3.80 0.16
C PHE A 164 3.49 -3.41 -0.10
N GLU A 165 4.43 -3.93 0.69
CA GLU A 165 5.86 -3.67 0.51
C GLU A 165 6.42 -4.64 -0.53
N ARG A 166 7.00 -4.11 -1.61
CA ARG A 166 7.72 -4.91 -2.61
C ARG A 166 9.12 -5.22 -2.08
N PRO A 167 9.47 -6.50 -1.85
CA PRO A 167 10.85 -6.85 -1.54
C PRO A 167 11.73 -6.52 -2.75
N GLY A 168 12.74 -5.68 -2.56
CA GLY A 168 13.85 -5.55 -3.51
C GLY A 168 13.61 -4.73 -4.79
N TYR A 169 12.62 -3.83 -4.86
CA TYR A 169 12.70 -2.74 -5.86
C TYR A 169 13.73 -1.71 -5.36
N PHE A 170 15.01 -2.09 -5.39
CA PHE A 170 16.11 -1.16 -5.27
C PHE A 170 16.05 -0.25 -6.51
N LYS A 171 15.46 0.94 -6.37
CA LYS A 171 15.78 2.05 -7.29
C LYS A 171 17.29 2.15 -7.30
N GLY A 172 17.91 2.01 -8.47
CA GLY A 172 19.35 1.91 -8.67
C GLY A 172 20.13 2.98 -7.91
N ARG A 173 20.52 2.66 -6.68
CA ARG A 173 21.59 3.33 -5.97
C ARG A 173 22.72 2.32 -5.96
N THR A 174 23.67 2.53 -6.87
CA THR A 174 24.95 1.83 -6.86
C THR A 174 25.50 1.88 -5.44
N SER A 175 25.46 0.74 -4.75
CA SER A 175 26.08 0.56 -3.45
C SER A 175 26.86 -0.73 -3.51
N THR A 176 28.12 -0.59 -3.92
CA THR A 176 29.19 -1.45 -3.44
C THR A 176 29.29 -1.23 -1.92
N SER A 177 28.45 -1.88 -1.13
CA SER A 177 28.61 -1.94 0.31
C SER A 177 27.99 -3.24 0.82
N THR A 178 28.88 -4.17 1.16
CA THR A 178 28.61 -5.48 1.71
C THR A 178 28.30 -5.40 3.21
N GLU A 179 27.47 -4.45 3.64
CA GLU A 179 27.20 -4.23 5.06
C GLU A 179 25.70 -4.28 5.40
N ASN A 180 25.37 -5.10 6.39
CA ASN A 180 24.03 -5.42 6.83
C ASN A 180 23.37 -4.22 7.56
N PRO A 181 22.20 -3.69 7.10
CA PRO A 181 21.56 -2.51 7.67
C PRO A 181 21.12 -2.63 9.14
N TRP A 182 21.07 -3.85 9.70
CA TRP A 182 20.59 -4.10 11.07
C TRP A 182 21.63 -3.84 12.16
N GLN A 183 22.91 -3.62 11.83
CA GLN A 183 23.97 -3.39 12.84
C GLN A 183 24.15 -1.91 13.25
N ARG A 184 23.59 -0.96 12.50
CA ARG A 184 23.80 0.48 12.77
C ARG A 184 23.00 1.01 13.98
N GLY A 185 22.00 0.26 14.46
CA GLY A 185 21.08 0.70 15.50
C GLY A 185 21.56 0.53 16.95
N GLN A 186 22.70 -0.13 17.18
CA GLN A 186 23.19 -0.41 18.54
C GLN A 186 24.25 0.60 19.02
N GLN A 187 25.11 1.14 18.13
CA GLN A 187 26.18 2.07 18.54
C GLN A 187 25.70 3.47 18.97
N SER A 188 24.47 3.88 18.63
CA SER A 188 23.96 5.21 19.01
C SER A 188 23.43 5.28 20.45
N LYS A 189 23.17 4.13 21.10
CA LYS A 189 22.69 4.09 22.48
C LYS A 189 23.82 4.14 23.50
N ASP A 190 25.00 3.66 23.15
CA ASP A 190 26.15 3.66 24.06
C ASP A 190 26.73 5.07 24.27
N ARG A 191 26.73 5.92 23.22
CA ARG A 191 27.22 7.31 23.33
C ARG A 191 26.38 8.25 24.18
N ARG A 192 25.11 7.92 24.43
CA ARG A 192 24.22 8.74 25.28
C ARG A 192 24.34 8.38 26.77
N ALA A 193 24.86 7.20 27.09
CA ALA A 193 25.08 6.77 28.47
C ALA A 193 26.37 7.39 29.05
N GLU A 194 27.39 7.65 28.22
CA GLU A 194 28.66 8.26 28.67
C GLU A 194 28.56 9.77 28.97
N SER A 195 27.50 10.47 28.55
CA SER A 195 27.36 11.92 28.73
C SER A 195 26.63 12.35 30.01
N ILE A 196 26.17 11.41 30.84
CA ILE A 196 25.36 11.68 32.05
C ILE A 196 26.17 11.54 33.35
N ALA A 197 27.40 11.04 33.30
CA ALA A 197 28.24 10.84 34.48
C ALA A 197 29.45 11.79 34.51
N SER A 198 29.28 13.00 35.05
CA SER A 198 30.18 13.59 36.07
C SER A 198 29.77 15.03 36.49
N PRO A 199 30.06 15.47 37.75
CA PRO A 199 29.48 16.65 38.39
C PRO A 199 30.47 17.83 38.64
N GLY A 200 29.90 19.03 38.91
CA GLY A 200 30.53 20.20 39.55
C GLY A 200 31.02 21.31 38.60
N ALA A 201 30.98 22.62 38.88
CA ALA A 201 30.53 23.41 40.04
C ALA A 201 30.43 24.91 39.63
N ASN A 202 29.52 25.64 40.29
CA ASN A 202 29.43 27.10 40.60
C ASN A 202 29.93 28.20 39.63
N SER A 203 29.05 29.19 39.36
CA SER A 203 28.93 30.40 40.22
C SER A 203 27.91 31.42 39.67
N ASP A 204 26.99 31.81 40.58
CA ASP A 204 26.55 33.17 40.90
C ASP A 204 26.17 34.18 39.78
N ARG A 205 24.85 34.39 39.60
CA ARG A 205 24.24 35.74 39.67
C ARG A 205 22.70 35.69 39.72
N ALA A 206 22.12 36.40 40.69
CA ALA A 206 20.70 36.76 40.81
C ALA A 206 20.63 38.27 41.14
N PRO A 207 19.45 38.92 41.23
CA PRO A 207 18.19 38.76 40.49
C PRO A 207 17.69 40.11 39.91
N GLY A 208 16.64 40.09 39.08
CA GLY A 208 15.86 41.27 38.68
C GLY A 208 14.40 40.88 38.45
N GLN A 209 13.49 41.55 39.16
CA GLN A 209 12.04 41.33 39.25
C GLN A 209 11.26 41.99 38.10
N GLU A 210 10.00 41.55 37.94
CA GLU A 210 8.74 42.27 37.57
C GLU A 210 7.86 41.30 36.74
N GLU A 211 6.89 40.61 37.34
CA GLU A 211 5.52 41.03 37.74
C GLU A 211 4.50 41.19 36.60
N GLY A 212 3.38 40.45 36.75
CA GLY A 212 2.05 40.70 36.16
C GLY A 212 1.75 39.99 34.85
N THR A 213 0.59 39.37 34.59
CA THR A 213 -0.66 39.16 35.34
C THR A 213 -1.47 38.11 34.58
N ALA A 214 -2.28 37.36 35.35
CA ALA A 214 -3.50 36.61 35.05
C ALA A 214 -4.07 36.59 33.61
N GLU A 215 -4.53 35.41 33.15
CA GLU A 215 -5.97 35.11 33.08
C GLU A 215 -6.25 33.63 32.77
N ALA A 216 -7.39 33.15 33.25
CA ALA A 216 -7.76 31.76 33.43
C ALA A 216 -8.80 31.27 32.41
N ALA A 217 -8.63 30.02 31.95
CA ALA A 217 -9.64 28.96 31.68
C ALA A 217 -10.81 29.28 30.69
N PRO A 218 -11.63 28.29 30.22
CA PRO A 218 -11.71 26.89 30.61
C PRO A 218 -11.78 25.84 29.45
N THR A 219 -11.58 24.60 29.88
CA THR A 219 -11.83 23.33 29.19
C THR A 219 -13.32 23.08 28.88
N PRO A 220 -13.66 22.41 27.76
CA PRO A 220 -14.95 21.73 27.63
C PRO A 220 -14.84 20.22 27.89
N SER A 221 -15.72 19.77 28.78
CA SER A 221 -16.02 18.41 29.20
C SER A 221 -16.76 17.57 28.15
N HIS A 222 -16.46 16.27 28.15
CA HIS A 222 -17.25 15.20 27.53
C HIS A 222 -18.66 15.06 28.15
N PRO A 223 -19.62 14.54 27.37
CA PRO A 223 -20.65 13.68 27.91
C PRO A 223 -20.59 12.25 27.33
N SER A 224 -20.68 11.31 28.25
CA SER A 224 -20.95 9.89 28.12
C SER A 224 -22.35 9.59 27.57
N GLY A 225 -22.47 8.64 26.65
CA GLY A 225 -23.76 8.07 26.20
C GLY A 225 -23.58 6.70 25.55
N GLY A 226 -23.82 5.64 26.32
CA GLY A 226 -23.85 4.24 25.88
C GLY A 226 -25.23 3.81 25.30
N PRO A 227 -25.39 2.53 24.89
CA PRO A 227 -26.03 2.17 23.63
C PRO A 227 -27.42 1.50 23.76
N ARG A 228 -28.17 1.46 22.65
CA ARG A 228 -29.30 0.53 22.33
C ARG A 228 -29.79 0.88 20.91
N ALA A 229 -30.41 0.03 20.09
CA ALA A 229 -30.42 -1.41 19.85
C ALA A 229 -31.04 -1.57 18.44
N ARG A 230 -30.77 -2.71 17.79
CA ARG A 230 -31.25 -3.10 16.46
C ARG A 230 -32.78 -3.10 16.37
N ASN A 231 -33.32 -2.81 15.19
CA ASN A 231 -34.49 -3.54 14.72
C ASN A 231 -34.33 -3.95 13.25
N VAL A 232 -34.53 -5.24 13.01
CA VAL A 232 -34.56 -5.94 11.73
C VAL A 232 -36.03 -6.12 11.41
N GLN A 233 -36.47 -5.82 10.19
CA GLN A 233 -37.72 -6.39 9.69
C GLN A 233 -37.60 -6.69 8.19
N SER A 234 -37.76 -7.98 7.94
CA SER A 234 -37.85 -8.67 6.67
C SER A 234 -39.18 -8.38 5.98
N ARG A 235 -39.16 -8.32 4.64
CA ARG A 235 -40.18 -8.90 3.76
C ARG A 235 -39.54 -9.17 2.41
#